data_AF-A0AAN4ZBE1-F1
#
_entry.id   AF-A0AAN4ZBE1-F1
#
_cell.length_a   1.000
_cell.length_b   1.000
_cell.length_c   1.000
_cell.angle_alpha   90.00
_cell.angle_beta   90.00
_cell.angle_gamma   90.00
#
_symmetry.space_group_name_H-M   'P 1'
#
loop_
_entity.id
_entity.type
_entity.pdbx_description
1 polymer ?
#
loop_
_entity_poly.entity_id
_entity_poly.type
_entity_poly.pdbx_seq_one_letter_code
_entity_poly.pdbx_strand_id
1 'polypeptide(L)'
;MKKRNVQIYRATVGAFYAVFSVLGVALNFAACRKLRKLSLNIYKQQRSFFMYTMTCTATHMLFAFHHFVWAYSFVNADKDFLNIVRYVVRPYVYDLTTFSDPIVLVALSKQVRMAFSKTIFLRITTQTNNTRC
;
A
#
# COMPACT_ATOMS: atom_id res chain seq x y z
N MET A 1 -21.32 -24.72 -18.89
CA MET A 1 -19.90 -24.31 -19.04
C MET A 1 -19.51 -23.08 -18.22
N LYS A 2 -20.29 -21.99 -18.22
CA LYS A 2 -19.99 -20.71 -17.51
C LYS A 2 -19.63 -20.84 -16.02
N LYS A 3 -20.29 -21.74 -15.26
CA LYS A 3 -20.00 -21.97 -13.82
C LYS A 3 -18.60 -22.53 -13.55
N ARG A 4 -18.05 -23.38 -14.44
CA ARG A 4 -16.74 -24.04 -14.25
C ARG A 4 -15.58 -23.03 -14.38
N ASN A 5 -15.68 -22.13 -15.36
CA ASN A 5 -14.68 -21.07 -15.59
C ASN A 5 -14.62 -20.06 -14.42
N VAL A 6 -15.77 -19.74 -13.83
CA VAL A 6 -15.85 -18.87 -12.64
C VAL A 6 -15.18 -19.54 -11.42
N GLN A 7 -15.28 -20.86 -11.29
CA GLN A 7 -14.70 -21.60 -10.18
C GLN A 7 -13.18 -21.69 -10.30
N ILE A 8 -12.66 -21.96 -11.51
CA ILE A 8 -11.22 -21.99 -11.81
C ILE A 8 -10.61 -20.60 -11.56
N TYR A 9 -11.22 -19.54 -12.09
CA TYR A 9 -10.76 -18.16 -11.86
C TYR A 9 -10.66 -17.83 -10.37
N ARG A 10 -11.69 -18.18 -9.59
CA ARG A 10 -11.71 -17.93 -8.15
C ARG A 10 -10.61 -18.70 -7.40
N ALA A 11 -10.38 -19.97 -7.75
CA ALA A 11 -9.33 -20.79 -7.13
C ALA A 11 -7.92 -20.25 -7.45
N THR A 12 -7.67 -19.91 -8.71
CA THR A 12 -6.39 -19.34 -9.15
C THR A 12 -6.10 -18.01 -8.45
N VAL A 13 -7.08 -17.11 -8.40
CA VAL A 13 -6.94 -15.81 -7.72
C VAL A 13 -6.71 -15.98 -6.22
N GLY A 14 -7.43 -16.91 -5.56
CA GLY A 14 -7.24 -17.24 -4.16
C GLY A 14 -5.82 -17.75 -3.86
N ALA A 15 -5.29 -18.64 -4.71
CA ALA A 15 -3.94 -19.18 -4.57
C ALA A 15 -2.86 -18.10 -4.69
N PHE A 16 -2.97 -17.22 -5.70
CA PHE A 16 -2.05 -16.09 -5.85
C PHE A 16 -2.05 -15.18 -4.62
N TYR A 17 -3.23 -14.88 -4.06
CA TYR A 17 -3.34 -14.05 -2.87
C TYR A 17 -2.80 -14.72 -1.60
N ALA A 18 -2.97 -16.03 -1.45
CA ALA A 18 -2.37 -16.78 -0.35
C ALA A 18 -0.83 -16.71 -0.40
N VAL A 19 -0.24 -16.94 -1.59
CA VAL A 19 1.22 -16.85 -1.79
C VAL A 19 1.73 -15.43 -1.50
N PHE A 20 1.04 -14.42 -2.01
CA PHE A 20 1.42 -13.02 -1.80
C PHE A 20 1.37 -12.63 -0.31
N SER A 21 0.39 -13.15 0.43
CA SER A 21 0.24 -12.89 1.86
C SER A 21 1.39 -13.52 2.67
N VAL A 22 1.74 -14.77 2.38
CA VAL A 22 2.85 -15.47 3.05
C VAL A 22 4.17 -14.77 2.78
N LEU A 23 4.46 -14.47 1.51
CA LEU A 23 5.69 -13.77 1.12
C LEU A 23 5.76 -12.35 1.70
N GLY A 24 4.64 -11.62 1.65
CA GLY A 24 4.54 -10.26 2.19
C GLY A 24 4.82 -10.23 3.70
N VAL A 25 4.21 -11.13 4.47
CA VAL A 25 4.46 -11.22 5.92
C VAL A 25 5.92 -11.60 6.21
N ALA A 26 6.47 -12.58 5.50
CA ALA A 26 7.85 -13.04 5.69
C ALA A 26 8.89 -11.95 5.39
N LEU A 27 8.74 -11.25 4.26
CA LEU A 27 9.63 -10.16 3.85
C LEU A 27 9.55 -8.98 4.82
N ASN A 28 8.35 -8.58 5.23
CA ASN A 28 8.16 -7.49 6.19
C ASN A 28 8.73 -7.84 7.58
N PHE A 29 8.57 -9.08 8.03
CA PHE A 29 9.15 -9.54 9.28
C PHE A 29 10.69 -9.57 9.22
N ALA A 30 11.27 -10.03 8.11
CA ALA A 30 12.71 -10.01 7.88
C ALA A 30 13.27 -8.59 7.83
N ALA A 31 12.55 -7.65 7.18
CA ALA A 31 12.90 -6.24 7.14
C ALA A 31 12.91 -5.63 8.54
N CYS A 32 11.86 -5.84 9.34
CA CYS A 32 11.78 -5.38 10.74
C CYS A 32 12.94 -5.92 11.60
N ARG A 33 13.31 -7.19 11.42
CA ARG A 33 14.45 -7.80 12.13
C ARG A 33 15.79 -7.19 11.75
N LYS A 34 16.03 -6.96 10.45
CA LYS A 34 17.26 -6.29 9.98
C LYS A 34 17.33 -4.84 10.47
N LEU A 35 16.19 -4.14 10.44
CA LEU A 35 16.10 -2.75 10.89
C LEU A 35 16.36 -2.59 12.38
N ARG A 36 15.91 -3.54 13.21
CA ARG A 36 16.26 -3.59 14.64
C ARG A 36 17.75 -3.78 14.91
N LYS A 37 18.50 -4.41 14.00
CA LYS A 37 19.95 -4.63 14.13
C LYS A 37 20.81 -3.48 13.59
N LEU A 38 20.21 -2.48 12.92
CA LEU A 38 20.97 -1.36 12.38
C LEU A 38 21.42 -0.41 13.51
N SER A 39 22.69 0.01 13.49
CA SER A 39 23.26 0.88 14.52
C SER A 39 22.53 2.23 14.62
N LEU A 40 22.45 2.78 15.84
CA LEU A 40 21.78 4.06 16.13
C LEU A 40 22.28 5.23 15.27
N ASN A 41 23.52 5.17 14.80
CA ASN A 41 24.13 6.22 13.98
C ASN A 41 23.59 6.21 12.54
N ILE A 42 23.42 5.04 11.93
CA ILE A 42 22.81 4.92 10.59
C ILE A 42 21.31 5.22 10.68
N TYR A 43 20.66 4.86 11.79
CA TYR A 43 19.27 5.20 12.06
C TYR A 43 19.03 6.71 12.05
N LYS A 44 19.89 7.51 12.72
CA LYS A 44 19.78 8.98 12.69
C LYS A 44 19.91 9.55 11.27
N GLN A 45 20.82 8.99 10.47
CA GLN A 45 21.09 9.50 9.12
C GLN A 45 20.03 9.09 8.09
N GLN A 46 19.41 7.92 8.24
CA GLN A 46 18.37 7.41 7.33
C GLN A 46 16.97 7.32 7.94
N ARG A 47 16.71 8.07 9.02
CA ARG A 47 15.41 8.04 9.73
C ARG A 47 14.20 8.21 8.82
N SER A 48 14.29 9.10 7.83
CA SER A 48 13.21 9.36 6.88
C SER A 48 12.94 8.15 5.96
N PHE A 49 14.00 7.49 5.49
CA PHE A 49 13.85 6.30 4.63
C PHE A 49 13.29 5.14 5.44
N PHE A 50 13.76 4.97 6.68
CA PHE A 50 13.23 3.96 7.59
C PHE A 50 11.73 4.14 7.89
N MET A 51 11.31 5.36 8.24
CA MET A 51 9.90 5.66 8.50
C MET A 51 9.02 5.46 7.25
N TYR A 52 9.56 5.77 6.07
CA TYR A 52 8.91 5.49 4.79
C TYR A 52 8.70 3.99 4.61
N THR A 53 9.78 3.20 4.71
CA THR A 53 9.73 1.74 4.56
C THR A 53 8.78 1.12 5.58
N MET A 54 8.81 1.55 6.85
CA MET A 54 7.91 1.04 7.88
C MET A 54 6.44 1.32 7.57
N THR A 55 6.11 2.53 7.11
CA THR A 55 4.72 2.88 6.79
C THR A 55 4.23 2.12 5.56
N CYS A 56 5.05 2.04 4.51
CA CYS A 56 4.76 1.27 3.29
C CYS A 56 4.60 -0.23 3.61
N THR A 57 5.50 -0.79 4.43
CA THR A 57 5.37 -2.16 4.96
C THR A 57 4.06 -2.36 5.70
N ALA A 58 3.69 -1.44 6.59
CA ALA A 58 2.47 -1.55 7.39
C ALA A 58 1.21 -1.50 6.51
N THR A 59 1.17 -0.63 5.50
CA THR A 59 0.03 -0.52 4.57
C THR A 59 -0.09 -1.77 3.70
N HIS A 60 1.03 -2.32 3.20
CA HIS A 60 1.03 -3.60 2.50
C HIS A 60 0.66 -4.78 3.41
N MET A 61 1.01 -4.76 4.69
CA MET A 61 0.56 -5.77 5.66
C MET A 61 -0.96 -5.73 5.87
N LEU A 62 -1.56 -4.53 5.98
CA LEU A 62 -3.01 -4.36 6.05
C LEU A 62 -3.70 -4.88 4.78
N PHE A 63 -3.11 -4.61 3.61
CA PHE A 63 -3.59 -5.13 2.34
C PHE A 63 -3.53 -6.67 2.29
N ALA A 64 -2.41 -7.27 2.68
CA ALA A 64 -2.27 -8.73 2.77
C ALA A 64 -3.29 -9.34 3.75
N PHE A 65 -3.50 -8.70 4.90
CA PHE A 65 -4.49 -9.14 5.88
C PHE A 65 -5.92 -9.10 5.31
N HIS A 66 -6.28 -8.04 4.59
CA HIS A 66 -7.56 -7.95 3.88
C HIS A 66 -7.74 -9.12 2.90
N HIS A 67 -6.69 -9.46 2.14
CA HIS A 67 -6.72 -10.58 1.20
C HIS A 67 -6.86 -11.94 1.91
N PHE A 68 -6.24 -12.09 3.08
CA PHE A 68 -6.42 -13.26 3.92
C PHE A 68 -7.86 -13.39 4.42
N VAL A 69 -8.46 -12.31 4.94
CA VAL A 69 -9.87 -12.29 5.39
C VAL A 69 -10.82 -12.58 4.23
N TRP A 70 -10.53 -12.07 3.04
CA TRP A 70 -11.29 -12.38 1.83
C TRP A 70 -11.19 -13.86 1.44
N ALA A 71 -10.00 -14.46 1.50
CA ALA A 71 -9.81 -15.87 1.22
C ALA A 71 -10.52 -16.75 2.27
N TYR A 72 -10.47 -16.35 3.54
CA TYR A 72 -11.17 -17.05 4.62
C TYR A 72 -12.69 -17.03 4.44
N SER A 73 -13.28 -15.86 4.16
CA SER A 73 -14.73 -15.73 3.91
C SER A 73 -15.16 -16.54 2.68
N PHE A 74 -14.30 -16.57 1.66
CA PHE A 74 -14.49 -17.38 0.47
C PHE A 74 -14.56 -18.88 0.78
N VAL A 75 -13.62 -19.40 1.58
CA VAL A 75 -13.56 -20.83 1.92
C VAL A 75 -14.75 -21.26 2.76
N ASN A 76 -15.19 -20.42 3.70
CA ASN A 76 -16.36 -20.70 4.53
C ASN A 76 -17.71 -20.54 3.80
N ALA A 77 -17.68 -20.11 2.53
CA ALA A 77 -18.86 -19.88 1.70
C ALA A 77 -19.92 -18.94 2.33
N ASP A 78 -19.52 -18.09 3.29
CA ASP A 78 -20.37 -17.08 3.92
C ASP A 78 -20.52 -15.89 2.95
N LYS A 79 -21.70 -15.81 2.34
CA LYS A 79 -22.00 -14.80 1.32
C LYS A 79 -22.12 -13.40 1.89
N ASP A 80 -22.66 -13.28 3.11
CA ASP A 80 -22.92 -11.98 3.73
C ASP A 80 -21.59 -11.37 4.18
N PHE A 81 -20.74 -12.17 4.81
CA PHE A 81 -19.40 -11.74 5.19
C PHE A 81 -18.52 -11.44 3.97
N LEU A 82 -18.60 -12.26 2.90
CA LEU A 82 -17.90 -12.00 1.65
C LEU A 82 -18.33 -10.67 1.00
N ASN A 83 -19.63 -10.34 1.04
CA ASN A 83 -20.15 -9.09 0.51
C ASN A 83 -19.63 -7.89 1.29
N ILE A 84 -19.60 -7.96 2.62
CA ILE A 84 -19.05 -6.89 3.47
C ILE A 84 -17.57 -6.66 3.12
N VAL A 85 -16.76 -7.72 3.09
CA VAL A 85 -15.34 -7.61 2.79
C VAL A 85 -15.13 -7.04 1.38
N ARG A 86 -15.93 -7.47 0.39
CA ARG A 86 -15.75 -7.07 -1.01
C ARG A 86 -16.24 -5.66 -1.34
N TYR A 87 -17.38 -5.25 -0.79
CA TYR A 87 -18.03 -3.99 -1.19
C TYR A 87 -17.81 -2.87 -0.19
N VAL A 88 -17.76 -3.18 1.11
CA VAL A 88 -17.57 -2.18 2.15
C VAL A 88 -16.09 -1.97 2.42
N VAL A 89 -15.34 -3.03 2.71
CA VAL A 89 -13.95 -2.89 3.20
C VAL A 89 -12.94 -2.66 2.08
N ARG A 90 -13.12 -3.35 0.94
CA ARG A 90 -12.19 -3.30 -0.20
C ARG A 90 -11.84 -1.89 -0.69
N PRO A 91 -12.78 -0.97 -0.98
CA PRO A 91 -12.43 0.35 -1.50
C PRO A 91 -11.50 1.10 -0.54
N TYR A 92 -11.79 1.12 0.76
CA TYR A 92 -10.94 1.80 1.74
C TYR A 92 -9.54 1.23 1.82
N VAL A 93 -9.39 -0.10 1.80
CA VAL A 93 -8.07 -0.75 1.87
C VAL A 93 -7.27 -0.49 0.59
N TYR A 94 -7.90 -0.57 -0.58
CA TYR A 94 -7.24 -0.29 -1.86
C TYR A 94 -6.81 1.17 -1.95
N ASP A 95 -7.70 2.11 -1.65
CA ASP A 95 -7.40 3.54 -1.67
C ASP A 95 -6.29 3.87 -0.68
N LEU A 96 -6.35 3.33 0.55
CA LEU A 96 -5.29 3.51 1.54
C LEU A 96 -3.94 3.03 0.99
N THR A 97 -3.90 1.85 0.38
CA THR A 97 -2.63 1.29 -0.12
C THR A 97 -2.10 2.12 -1.29
N THR A 98 -2.97 2.48 -2.25
CA THR A 98 -2.62 3.28 -3.44
C THR A 98 -2.15 4.69 -3.08
N PHE A 99 -2.78 5.35 -2.12
CA PHE A 99 -2.43 6.73 -1.74
C PHE A 99 -1.40 6.80 -0.62
N SER A 100 -1.18 5.74 0.16
CA SER A 100 -0.21 5.79 1.26
C SER A 100 1.21 6.10 0.79
N ASP A 101 1.71 5.41 -0.22
CA ASP A 101 3.06 5.61 -0.73
C ASP A 101 3.35 7.05 -1.18
N PRO A 102 2.54 7.69 -2.06
CA PRO A 102 2.77 9.07 -2.44
C PRO A 102 2.59 10.05 -1.28
N ILE A 103 1.62 9.83 -0.39
CA ILE A 103 1.42 10.69 0.80
C ILE A 103 2.64 10.62 1.72
N VAL A 104 3.14 9.42 2.01
CA VAL A 104 4.29 9.22 2.90
C VAL A 104 5.58 9.73 2.24
N LEU A 105 5.74 9.58 0.92
CA LEU A 105 6.84 10.16 0.16
C LEU A 105 6.86 11.69 0.28
N VAL A 106 5.72 12.34 0.05
CA VAL A 106 5.60 13.80 0.17
C VAL A 106 5.79 14.23 1.63
N ALA A 107 5.26 13.50 2.59
CA ALA A 107 5.38 13.84 4.01
C ALA A 107 6.81 13.70 4.52
N LEU A 108 7.53 12.65 4.16
CA LEU A 108 8.83 12.31 4.74
C LEU A 108 10.02 12.81 3.90
N SER A 109 9.97 12.72 2.57
CA SER A 109 11.12 13.05 1.72
C SER A 109 11.29 14.56 1.53
N LYS A 110 12.36 15.12 2.13
CA LYS A 110 12.73 16.54 1.97
C LYS A 110 12.96 16.90 0.49
N GLN A 111 13.54 16.00 -0.30
CA GLN A 111 13.77 16.21 -1.73
C GLN A 111 12.45 16.32 -2.50
N VAL A 112 11.50 15.42 -2.23
CA VAL A 112 10.17 15.44 -2.86
C VAL A 112 9.43 16.71 -2.47
N ARG A 113 9.44 17.12 -1.19
CA ARG A 113 8.82 18.40 -0.77
C ARG A 113 9.41 19.60 -1.51
N MET A 114 10.73 19.70 -1.61
CA MET A 114 11.36 20.81 -2.33
C MET A 114 11.03 20.80 -3.82
N ALA A 115 11.03 19.64 -4.47
CA ALA A 115 10.64 19.53 -5.86
C ALA A 115 9.16 19.93 -6.06
N PHE A 116 8.27 19.42 -5.21
CA PHE A 116 6.84 19.71 -5.27
C PHE A 116 6.54 21.19 -5.04
N SER A 117 7.16 21.82 -4.04
CA SER A 117 7.06 23.27 -3.78
C SER A 117 7.56 24.10 -4.97
N LYS A 118 8.68 23.72 -5.58
CA LYS A 118 9.19 24.40 -6.78
C LYS A 118 8.23 24.29 -7.96
N THR A 119 7.67 23.10 -8.20
CA THR A 119 6.69 22.88 -9.29
C THR A 119 5.41 23.68 -9.07
N ILE A 120 4.88 23.71 -7.85
CA ILE A 120 3.69 24.53 -7.51
C ILE A 120 4.00 26.01 -7.71
N PHE A 121 5.11 26.49 -7.17
CA PHE A 121 5.51 27.89 -7.28
C PHE A 121 5.63 28.32 -8.74
N LEU A 122 6.32 27.53 -9.57
CA LEU A 122 6.45 27.78 -11.01
C LEU A 122 5.09 27.83 -11.71
N ARG A 123 4.17 26.90 -11.41
CA ARG A 123 2.82 26.93 -11.99
C ARG A 123 2.06 28.20 -11.64
N ILE A 124 2.14 28.66 -10.38
CA ILE A 124 1.48 29.89 -9.94
C ILE A 124 2.04 31.09 -10.71
N THR A 125 3.38 31.21 -10.82
CA THR A 125 4.02 32.32 -11.53
C THR A 125 3.66 32.36 -13.02
N THR A 126 3.64 31.20 -13.69
CA THR A 126 3.25 31.14 -15.11
C THR A 126 1.78 31.50 -15.32
N GLN A 127 0.89 31.06 -14.41
CA GLN A 127 -0.53 31.37 -14.51
C GLN A 127 -0.81 32.86 -14.29
N THR A 128 -0.09 33.52 -13.35
CA THR A 128 -0.22 34.97 -13.12
C THR A 128 0.26 35.83 -14.30
N ASN A 129 1.22 35.34 -15.09
CA ASN A 129 1.71 36.06 -16.27
C ASN A 129 0.75 35.96 -17.46
N ASN A 130 0.06 34.84 -17.63
CA ASN A 130 -0.92 34.66 -18.71
C ASN A 130 -2.23 35.46 -18.52
N THR A 131 -2.58 35.83 -17.29
CA THR A 131 -3.78 36.65 -17.00
C THR A 131 -3.54 38.17 -17.08
N ARG A 132 -2.31 38.60 -17.37
CA ARG A 132 -1.92 40.02 -17.50
C ARG A 132 -1.71 40.46 -18.95
N CYS A 133 -1.97 39.58 -19.93
CA CYS A 133 -2.07 39.91 -21.35
C CYS A 133 -3.54 39.91 -21.76
#